data_AF-A0A7X2TDT0-F1
#
_entry.id   AF-A0A7X2TDT0-F1
#
_cell.length_a   1.000
_cell.length_b   1.000
_cell.length_c   1.000
_cell.angle_alpha   90.00
_cell.angle_beta   90.00
_cell.angle_gamma   90.00
#
_symmetry.space_group_name_H-M   'P 1'
#
loop_
_entity.id
_entity.type
_entity.pdbx_description
1 polymer ?
#
loop_
_entity_poly.entity_id
_entity_poly.type
_entity_poly.pdbx_seq_one_letter_code
_entity_poly.pdbx_strand_id
1 'polypeptide(L)'
;MNSIHFHFNGDVNINLSMPDRADRPGYKKLVDSLEDYLHDAAEEAAVTEAEADSIVMVMRPDKTPEVMQETQCWDEIESKGKYDCLEVVSDDALDVAGLAIVFDGRRVLNLGRERYLLGPVIVYKYDEDGDGVSLSAEDVIAAVVYFADHTVTLYADGKDFPAFHI
;
A
#
# COMPACT_ATOMS: atom_id res chain seq x y z
N MET A 1 -8.43 -16.15 -21.48
CA MET A 1 -8.06 -14.75 -21.17
C MET A 1 -9.35 -13.95 -21.10
N ASN A 2 -9.78 -13.60 -19.88
CA ASN A 2 -10.87 -12.65 -19.68
C ASN A 2 -10.29 -11.24 -19.66
N SER A 3 -10.89 -10.35 -20.43
CA SER A 3 -10.51 -8.94 -20.53
C SER A 3 -11.68 -8.11 -20.03
N ILE A 4 -11.40 -7.10 -19.20
CA ILE A 4 -12.39 -6.11 -18.77
C ILE A 4 -12.14 -4.84 -19.58
N HIS A 5 -13.22 -4.28 -20.11
CA HIS A 5 -13.20 -3.07 -20.92
C HIS A 5 -13.84 -1.94 -20.15
N PHE A 6 -13.06 -0.89 -19.86
CA PHE A 6 -13.57 0.35 -19.30
C PHE A 6 -13.73 1.37 -20.42
N HIS A 7 -14.93 1.94 -20.55
CA HIS A 7 -15.22 3.02 -21.49
C HIS A 7 -15.38 4.33 -20.72
N PHE A 8 -14.44 5.25 -20.91
CA PHE A 8 -14.55 6.63 -20.45
C PHE A 8 -14.86 7.52 -21.64
N ASN A 9 -15.94 8.32 -21.54
CA ASN A 9 -16.39 9.36 -22.47
C ASN A 9 -15.45 9.66 -23.67
N GLY A 10 -15.52 8.81 -24.69
CA GLY A 10 -15.10 9.12 -26.06
C GLY A 10 -13.69 8.73 -26.50
N ASP A 11 -12.63 8.90 -25.70
CA ASP A 11 -11.26 8.91 -26.27
C ASP A 11 -10.20 8.05 -25.56
N VAL A 12 -10.52 7.35 -24.46
CA VAL A 12 -9.55 6.51 -23.76
C VAL A 12 -10.10 5.11 -23.51
N ASN A 13 -9.44 4.11 -24.10
CA ASN A 13 -9.71 2.69 -23.90
C ASN A 13 -8.53 2.03 -23.21
N ILE A 14 -8.72 1.59 -21.97
CA ILE A 14 -7.72 0.83 -21.22
C ILE A 14 -8.11 -0.64 -21.27
N ASN A 15 -7.23 -1.47 -21.84
CA ASN A 15 -7.41 -2.91 -21.94
C ASN A 15 -6.49 -3.62 -20.95
N LEU A 16 -7.07 -4.16 -19.89
CA LEU A 16 -6.34 -4.95 -18.91
C LEU A 16 -6.54 -6.44 -19.23
N SER A 17 -5.42 -7.15 -19.45
CA SER A 17 -5.40 -8.61 -19.60
C SER A 17 -5.06 -9.25 -18.27
N MET A 18 -6.00 -10.04 -17.73
CA MET A 18 -5.77 -10.72 -16.45
C MET A 18 -4.99 -12.03 -16.63
N PRO A 19 -4.08 -12.37 -15.68
CA PRO A 19 -3.53 -13.71 -15.57
C PRO A 19 -4.61 -14.69 -15.06
N ASP A 20 -4.49 -15.95 -15.48
CA ASP A 20 -5.49 -17.03 -15.38
C ASP A 20 -5.93 -17.43 -13.94
N ARG A 21 -5.39 -16.76 -12.91
CA ARG A 21 -5.64 -17.02 -11.47
C ARG A 21 -6.55 -16.00 -10.79
N ALA A 22 -7.08 -15.02 -11.54
CA ALA A 22 -7.87 -13.90 -11.04
C ALA A 22 -9.32 -14.24 -10.63
N ASP A 23 -9.75 -15.50 -10.71
CA ASP A 23 -11.12 -15.94 -10.43
C ASP A 23 -11.42 -16.12 -8.93
N ARG A 24 -10.90 -15.22 -8.07
CA ARG A 24 -11.20 -15.21 -6.63
C ARG A 24 -12.23 -14.13 -6.31
N PRO A 25 -13.25 -14.42 -5.46
CA PRO A 25 -14.34 -13.50 -5.14
C PRO A 25 -13.90 -12.21 -4.42
N GLY A 26 -12.65 -12.15 -3.92
CA GLY A 26 -12.07 -10.94 -3.34
C GLY A 26 -11.70 -9.89 -4.39
N TYR A 27 -11.27 -10.29 -5.59
CA TYR A 27 -10.83 -9.34 -6.63
C TYR A 27 -11.98 -8.55 -7.20
N LYS A 28 -13.11 -9.22 -7.47
CA LYS A 28 -14.32 -8.54 -7.95
C LYS A 28 -14.81 -7.48 -6.96
N LYS A 29 -14.77 -7.77 -5.65
CA LYS A 29 -15.12 -6.78 -4.62
C LYS A 29 -14.18 -5.59 -4.57
N LEU A 30 -12.88 -5.80 -4.82
CA LEU A 30 -11.91 -4.70 -4.89
C LEU A 30 -12.17 -3.83 -6.12
N VAL A 31 -12.48 -4.43 -7.27
CA VAL A 31 -12.82 -3.71 -8.51
C VAL A 31 -14.12 -2.92 -8.34
N ASP A 32 -15.18 -3.55 -7.83
CA ASP A 32 -16.46 -2.90 -7.60
C ASP A 32 -16.32 -1.71 -6.62
N SER A 33 -15.51 -1.87 -5.56
CA SER A 33 -15.22 -0.78 -4.61
C SER A 33 -14.41 0.36 -5.22
N LEU A 34 -13.60 0.09 -6.24
CA LEU A 34 -12.80 1.10 -6.93
C LEU A 34 -13.66 1.88 -7.94
N GLU A 35 -14.58 1.19 -8.62
CA GLU A 35 -15.55 1.81 -9.54
C GLU A 35 -16.48 2.80 -8.79
N ASP A 36 -17.01 2.40 -7.64
CA ASP A 36 -17.88 3.27 -6.82
C ASP A 36 -17.12 4.54 -6.35
N TYR A 37 -15.89 4.39 -5.87
CA TYR A 37 -15.07 5.51 -5.40
C TYR A 37 -14.75 6.52 -6.53
N LEU A 38 -14.44 6.02 -7.73
CA LEU A 38 -14.15 6.86 -8.89
C LEU A 38 -15.40 7.57 -9.44
N HIS A 39 -16.58 6.98 -9.25
CA HIS A 39 -17.85 7.59 -9.65
C HIS A 39 -18.22 8.77 -8.74
N ASP A 40 -18.09 8.59 -7.42
CA ASP A 40 -18.36 9.64 -6.44
C ASP A 40 -17.39 10.83 -6.57
N ALA A 41 -16.12 10.56 -6.90
CA ALA A 41 -15.10 11.60 -7.11
C ALA A 41 -15.36 12.49 -8.34
N ALA A 42 -16.10 11.99 -9.34
CA ALA A 42 -16.43 12.75 -10.54
C ALA A 42 -17.60 13.74 -10.33
N GLU A 43 -18.45 13.52 -9.32
CA GLU A 43 -19.60 14.37 -9.02
C GLU A 43 -19.25 15.58 -8.11
N GLU A 44 -18.17 15.47 -7.32
CA GLU A 44 -17.62 16.52 -6.43
C GLU A 44 -16.62 17.47 -7.14
N ALA A 45 -16.74 17.67 -8.45
CA ALA A 45 -15.85 18.54 -9.23
C ALA A 45 -16.14 20.05 -9.08
N ALA A 46 -16.30 20.53 -7.84
CA ALA A 46 -16.39 21.95 -7.51
C ALA A 46 -15.74 22.29 -6.15
N VAL A 47 -14.59 21.68 -5.85
CA VAL A 47 -13.76 22.09 -4.71
C VAL A 47 -12.56 22.85 -5.27
N THR A 48 -12.38 24.10 -4.85
CA THR A 48 -11.16 24.88 -5.08
C THR A 48 -9.93 24.05 -4.71
N GLU A 49 -8.84 24.12 -5.48
CA GLU A 49 -7.52 23.47 -5.27
C GLU A 49 -6.92 23.75 -3.87
N ALA A 50 -7.54 23.22 -2.83
CA ALA A 50 -6.90 22.96 -1.55
C ALA A 50 -6.09 21.69 -1.76
N GLU A 51 -4.81 21.74 -1.37
CA GLU A 51 -3.85 20.64 -1.40
C GLU A 51 -4.55 19.35 -0.96
N ALA A 52 -4.83 18.46 -1.92
CA ALA A 52 -5.53 17.23 -1.63
C ALA A 52 -4.66 16.38 -0.70
N ASP A 53 -5.24 15.90 0.40
CA ASP A 53 -4.55 15.07 1.38
C ASP A 53 -4.04 13.79 0.71
N SER A 54 -2.73 13.51 0.84
CA SER A 54 -2.07 12.41 0.14
C SER A 54 -2.59 11.06 0.62
N ILE A 55 -2.67 10.09 -0.28
CA ILE A 55 -3.05 8.72 0.06
C ILE A 55 -1.81 7.95 0.49
N VAL A 56 -1.89 7.31 1.65
CA VAL A 56 -0.88 6.42 2.21
C VAL A 56 -1.48 5.05 2.50
N MET A 57 -0.62 4.06 2.77
CA MET A 57 -1.06 2.70 3.02
C MET A 57 -0.42 2.15 4.29
N VAL A 58 -1.24 1.55 5.16
CA VAL A 58 -0.80 0.93 6.40
C VAL A 58 -0.86 -0.58 6.26
N MET A 59 0.28 -1.22 6.47
CA MET A 59 0.45 -2.67 6.39
C MET A 59 0.73 -3.25 7.76
N ARG A 60 0.14 -4.41 8.06
CA ARG A 60 0.43 -5.22 9.24
C ARG A 60 0.52 -6.69 8.84
N PRO A 61 1.50 -7.46 9.36
CA PRO A 61 1.77 -8.82 8.88
C PRO A 61 0.56 -9.77 8.84
N ASP A 62 -0.40 -9.59 9.75
CA ASP A 62 -1.60 -10.44 9.91
C ASP A 62 -2.93 -9.73 9.67
N LYS A 63 -2.92 -8.55 9.03
CA LYS A 63 -4.16 -7.82 8.74
C LYS A 63 -4.28 -7.47 7.27
N THR A 64 -5.52 -7.22 6.85
CA THR A 64 -5.78 -6.61 5.55
C THR A 64 -5.10 -5.25 5.47
N PRO A 65 -4.51 -4.90 4.31
CA PRO A 65 -4.02 -3.56 4.05
C PRO A 65 -5.10 -2.51 4.30
N GLU A 66 -4.69 -1.36 4.82
CA GLU A 66 -5.58 -0.20 5.02
C GLU A 66 -5.04 0.98 4.22
N VAL A 67 -5.80 1.43 3.23
CA VAL A 67 -5.49 2.63 2.44
C VAL A 67 -6.27 3.79 3.04
N MET A 68 -5.59 4.89 3.34
CA MET A 68 -6.19 6.04 4.02
C MET A 68 -5.46 7.34 3.65
N GLN A 69 -6.05 8.47 4.03
CA GLN A 69 -5.41 9.78 3.86
C GLN A 69 -4.27 9.96 4.88
N GLU A 70 -3.27 10.76 4.55
CA GLU A 70 -2.09 11.03 5.39
C GLU A 70 -2.49 11.66 6.72
N THR A 71 -3.39 12.66 6.73
CA THR A 71 -3.89 13.24 7.99
C THR A 71 -4.56 12.20 8.88
N GLN A 72 -5.35 11.29 8.28
CA GLN A 72 -5.99 10.20 9.02
C GLN A 72 -4.95 9.21 9.57
N CYS A 73 -3.93 8.87 8.77
CA CYS A 73 -2.82 8.03 9.21
C CYS A 73 -2.10 8.64 10.42
N TRP A 74 -1.88 9.95 10.42
CA TRP A 74 -1.27 10.64 11.54
C TRP A 74 -2.06 10.47 12.84
N ASP A 75 -3.35 10.77 12.80
CA ASP A 75 -4.25 10.71 13.96
C ASP A 75 -4.41 9.29 14.50
N GLU A 76 -4.53 8.32 13.60
CA GLU A 76 -4.84 6.95 13.99
C GLU A 76 -3.60 6.12 14.35
N ILE A 77 -2.48 6.38 13.67
CA ILE A 77 -1.34 5.47 13.63
C ILE A 77 -0.06 6.18 14.10
N GLU A 78 0.39 7.23 13.41
CA GLU A 78 1.71 7.81 13.65
C GLU A 78 1.83 8.47 15.02
N SER A 79 0.81 9.22 15.41
CA SER A 79 0.76 9.92 16.71
C SER A 79 0.85 8.97 17.92
N LYS A 80 0.61 7.67 17.71
CA LYS A 80 0.64 6.63 18.77
C LYS A 80 1.95 5.84 18.81
N GLY A 81 2.86 6.06 17.86
CA GLY A 81 4.13 5.36 17.74
C GLY A 81 5.31 6.32 17.61
N LYS A 82 6.51 5.76 17.44
CA LYS A 82 7.68 6.52 17.01
C LYS A 82 8.08 6.10 15.61
N TYR A 83 7.34 6.56 14.61
CA TYR A 83 7.61 6.27 13.19
C TYR A 83 8.80 7.11 12.71
N ASP A 84 9.99 6.79 13.24
CA ASP A 84 11.23 7.57 13.07
C ASP A 84 12.24 6.90 12.13
N CYS A 85 11.93 5.70 11.65
CA CYS A 85 12.77 4.96 10.70
C CYS A 85 12.13 4.99 9.32
N LEU A 86 12.90 5.38 8.31
CA LEU A 86 12.49 5.41 6.91
C LEU A 86 13.47 4.55 6.09
N GLU A 87 12.93 3.66 5.26
CA GLU A 87 13.70 2.86 4.32
C GLU A 87 13.05 2.91 2.93
N VAL A 88 13.87 3.06 1.89
CA VAL A 88 13.40 3.03 0.50
C VAL A 88 13.21 1.57 0.10
N VAL A 89 12.02 1.26 -0.43
CA VAL A 89 11.74 -0.05 -0.99
C VAL A 89 12.42 -0.14 -2.35
N SER A 90 13.40 -1.03 -2.45
CA SER A 90 14.16 -1.29 -3.66
C SER A 90 14.16 -2.79 -3.91
N ASP A 91 13.31 -3.23 -4.83
CA ASP A 91 13.25 -4.61 -5.29
C ASP A 91 13.16 -4.61 -6.82
N ASP A 92 14.10 -5.31 -7.48
CA ASP A 92 14.19 -5.38 -8.95
C ASP A 92 12.93 -5.98 -9.59
N ALA A 93 12.08 -6.66 -8.81
CA ALA A 93 10.80 -7.20 -9.28
C ALA A 93 9.65 -6.18 -9.23
N LEU A 94 9.83 -5.02 -8.59
CA LEU A 94 8.82 -3.96 -8.53
C LEU A 94 8.98 -3.00 -9.70
N ASP A 95 7.91 -2.83 -10.48
CA ASP A 95 7.85 -1.88 -11.60
C ASP A 95 7.42 -0.47 -11.14
N VAL A 96 7.74 -0.11 -9.89
CA VAL A 96 7.43 1.19 -9.30
C VAL A 96 8.67 1.75 -8.59
N ALA A 97 8.94 3.03 -8.79
CA ALA A 97 10.03 3.74 -8.14
C ALA A 97 9.55 4.54 -6.92
N GLY A 98 10.44 4.94 -6.01
CA GLY A 98 10.12 5.94 -4.98
C GLY A 98 9.20 5.47 -3.85
N LEU A 99 8.91 4.17 -3.73
CA LEU A 99 8.23 3.64 -2.55
C LEU A 99 9.16 3.69 -1.34
N ALA A 100 8.63 4.16 -0.22
CA ALA A 100 9.33 4.19 1.05
C ALA A 100 8.43 3.65 2.16
N ILE A 101 9.06 3.02 3.15
CA ILE A 101 8.41 2.47 4.32
C ILE A 101 8.85 3.24 5.55
N VAL A 102 7.89 3.60 6.39
CA VAL A 102 8.11 4.26 7.67
C VAL A 102 7.60 3.37 8.79
N PHE A 103 8.42 3.14 9.80
CA PHE A 103 8.10 2.23 10.91
C PHE A 103 8.72 2.67 12.23
N ASP A 104 8.23 2.06 13.32
CA ASP A 104 8.79 2.26 14.65
C ASP A 104 9.99 1.33 14.87
N GLY A 105 11.19 1.91 14.94
CA GLY A 105 12.44 1.15 15.11
C GLY A 105 12.48 0.29 16.37
N ARG A 106 11.67 0.61 17.39
CA ARG A 106 11.56 -0.19 18.63
C ARG A 106 10.81 -1.50 18.42
N ARG A 107 10.09 -1.63 17.30
CA ARG A 107 9.38 -2.84 16.89
C ARG A 107 10.26 -3.76 16.03
N VAL A 108 11.50 -3.36 15.74
CA VAL A 108 12.45 -4.18 14.99
C VAL A 108 13.18 -5.13 15.93
N LEU A 109 13.05 -6.42 15.66
CA LEU A 109 13.82 -7.49 16.29
C LEU A 109 15.03 -7.81 15.40
N ASN A 110 16.22 -7.62 15.94
CA ASN A 110 17.47 -7.98 15.27
C ASN A 110 17.90 -9.39 15.67
N LEU A 111 17.99 -10.30 14.70
CA LEU A 111 18.48 -11.67 14.87
C LEU A 111 19.75 -11.85 14.05
N GLY A 112 20.89 -11.51 14.66
CA GLY A 112 22.17 -11.48 13.94
C GLY A 112 22.21 -10.32 12.94
N ARG A 113 22.22 -10.64 11.65
CA ARG A 113 22.19 -9.64 10.56
C ARG A 113 20.79 -9.41 10.00
N GLU A 114 19.83 -10.27 10.36
CA GLU A 114 18.45 -10.19 9.90
C GLU A 114 17.64 -9.27 10.79
N ARG A 115 16.71 -8.53 10.20
CA ARG A 115 15.80 -7.62 10.92
C ARG A 115 14.36 -8.00 10.64
N TYR A 116 13.55 -8.04 11.69
CA TYR A 116 12.14 -8.41 11.60
C TYR A 116 11.28 -7.38 12.30
N LEU A 117 10.36 -6.76 11.57
CA LEU A 117 9.45 -5.75 12.10
C LEU A 117 8.17 -6.39 12.65
N LEU A 118 7.98 -6.27 13.96
CA LEU A 118 6.81 -6.75 14.71
C LEU A 118 5.82 -5.60 14.93
N GLY A 119 5.23 -5.09 13.85
CA GLY A 119 4.33 -3.94 13.93
C GLY A 119 3.80 -3.45 12.60
N PRO A 120 3.00 -2.38 12.63
CA PRO A 120 2.59 -1.68 11.42
C PRO A 120 3.77 -1.02 10.72
N VAL A 121 3.62 -0.89 9.42
CA VAL A 121 4.48 -0.09 8.54
C VAL A 121 3.59 0.79 7.68
N ILE A 122 4.01 2.03 7.47
CA ILE A 122 3.32 3.01 6.64
C ILE A 122 4.10 3.13 5.34
N VAL A 123 3.40 3.03 4.22
CA VAL A 123 3.98 3.13 2.89
C VAL A 123 3.67 4.52 2.34
N TYR A 124 4.73 5.21 1.93
CA TYR A 124 4.70 6.48 1.24
C TYR A 124 5.26 6.33 -0.17
N LYS A 125 4.93 7.30 -1.01
CA LYS A 125 5.54 7.50 -2.31
C LYS A 125 6.25 8.85 -2.31
N TYR A 126 7.46 8.86 -2.85
CA TYR A 126 8.20 10.05 -3.16
C TYR A 126 8.45 10.12 -4.67
N ASP A 127 8.40 11.32 -5.24
CA ASP A 127 8.79 11.55 -6.63
C ASP A 127 10.32 11.65 -6.79
N GLU A 128 10.78 11.98 -8.00
CA GLU A 128 12.21 12.09 -8.31
C GLU A 128 12.90 13.28 -7.62
N ASP A 129 12.14 14.30 -7.23
CA ASP A 129 12.62 15.47 -6.49
C ASP A 129 12.66 15.21 -4.97
N GLY A 130 12.08 14.09 -4.54
CA GLY A 130 12.00 13.67 -3.13
C GLY A 130 10.79 14.24 -2.41
N ASP A 131 9.81 14.77 -3.14
CA ASP A 131 8.57 15.29 -2.58
C ASP A 131 7.56 14.16 -2.40
N GLY A 132 6.84 14.20 -1.28
CA GLY A 132 5.81 13.20 -0.97
C GLY A 132 4.63 13.34 -1.93
N VAL A 133 4.22 12.24 -2.54
CA VAL A 133 3.08 12.20 -3.46
C VAL A 133 2.09 11.10 -3.06
N SER A 134 0.84 11.26 -3.48
CA SER A 134 -0.22 10.29 -3.22
C SER A 134 0.06 8.94 -3.90
N LEU A 135 -0.19 7.83 -3.19
CA LEU A 135 -0.07 6.48 -3.77
C LEU A 135 -1.08 6.28 -4.90
N SER A 136 -0.60 5.82 -6.05
CA SER A 136 -1.46 5.31 -7.13
C SER A 136 -1.96 3.89 -6.83
N ALA A 137 -2.93 3.40 -7.61
CA ALA A 137 -3.37 2.02 -7.51
C ALA A 137 -2.24 1.01 -7.79
N GLU A 138 -1.32 1.35 -8.70
CA GLU A 138 -0.16 0.53 -9.04
C GLU A 138 0.81 0.46 -7.86
N ASP A 139 1.04 1.58 -7.18
CA ASP A 139 1.87 1.65 -5.98
C ASP A 139 1.30 0.80 -4.84
N VAL A 140 -0.01 0.87 -4.61
CA VAL A 140 -0.69 0.05 -3.60
C VAL A 140 -0.55 -1.44 -3.91
N ILE A 141 -0.77 -1.84 -5.17
CA ILE A 141 -0.63 -3.25 -5.58
C ILE A 141 0.82 -3.72 -5.40
N ALA A 142 1.78 -2.92 -5.84
CA ALA A 142 3.20 -3.19 -5.68
C ALA A 142 3.58 -3.40 -4.21
N ALA A 143 3.13 -2.52 -3.32
CA ALA A 143 3.35 -2.64 -1.88
C ALA A 143 2.71 -3.91 -1.30
N VAL A 144 1.47 -4.26 -1.69
CA VAL A 144 0.83 -5.50 -1.25
C VAL A 144 1.64 -6.73 -1.65
N VAL A 145 2.11 -6.78 -2.90
CA VAL A 145 2.91 -7.90 -3.41
C VAL A 145 4.24 -7.98 -2.67
N TYR A 146 4.94 -6.86 -2.54
CA TYR A 146 6.20 -6.79 -1.79
C TYR A 146 6.04 -7.35 -0.38
N PHE A 147 5.09 -6.85 0.40
CA PHE A 147 4.91 -7.30 1.78
C PHE A 147 4.39 -8.73 1.89
N ALA A 148 3.64 -9.25 0.91
CA ALA A 148 3.23 -10.65 0.91
C ALA A 148 4.45 -11.58 0.82
N ASP A 149 5.45 -11.23 0.01
CA ASP A 149 6.69 -12.00 -0.14
C ASP A 149 7.67 -11.80 1.03
N HIS A 150 7.56 -10.69 1.75
CA HIS A 150 8.40 -10.35 2.90
C HIS A 150 7.77 -10.68 4.26
N THR A 151 6.55 -11.23 4.29
CA THR A 151 5.89 -11.63 5.54
C THR A 151 6.36 -13.02 5.97
N VAL A 152 6.84 -13.12 7.21
CA VAL A 152 7.30 -14.36 7.84
C VAL A 152 6.62 -14.57 9.19
N THR A 153 6.59 -15.82 9.66
CA THR A 153 6.15 -16.14 11.01
C THR A 153 7.35 -16.53 11.86
N LEU A 154 7.65 -15.73 12.88
CA LEU A 154 8.63 -16.06 13.91
C LEU A 154 7.98 -16.94 14.96
N TYR A 155 8.69 -17.95 15.44
CA TYR A 155 8.21 -18.83 16.52
C TYR A 155 9.04 -18.62 17.79
N ALA A 156 8.39 -18.22 18.87
CA ALA A 156 9.03 -18.03 20.18
C ALA A 156 8.08 -18.44 21.31
N ASP A 157 8.60 -19.09 22.35
CA ASP A 157 7.83 -19.49 23.54
C ASP A 157 6.51 -20.22 23.25
N GLY A 158 6.48 -21.05 22.20
CA GLY A 158 5.28 -21.79 21.83
C GLY A 158 4.25 -20.99 21.04
N LYS A 159 4.57 -19.78 20.58
CA LYS A 159 3.65 -18.85 19.92
C LYS A 159 4.21 -18.36 18.60
N ASP A 160 3.30 -18.09 17.68
CA ASP A 160 3.56 -17.50 16.37
C ASP A 160 3.50 -15.97 16.46
N PHE A 161 4.49 -15.33 15.83
CA PHE A 161 4.63 -13.88 15.75
C PHE A 161 4.85 -13.49 14.28
N PRO A 162 3.81 -13.00 13.60
CA PRO A 162 3.94 -12.56 12.21
C PRO A 162 4.79 -11.28 12.16
N ALA A 163 5.69 -11.19 11.19
CA ALA A 163 6.63 -10.09 11.06
C ALA A 163 6.95 -9.82 9.59
N PHE A 164 7.35 -8.59 9.27
CA PHE A 164 7.97 -8.30 7.99
C PHE A 164 9.49 -8.48 8.10
N HIS A 165 10.09 -9.18 7.16
CA HIS A 165 11.54 -9.23 6.97
C HIS A 165 11.97 -8.00 6.19
N ILE A 166 12.85 -7.17 6.78
CA ILE A 166 13.25 -5.84 6.27
C ILE A 166 14.78 -5.65 6.32
#